data_AF-R7V4I2-F1
#
_entry.id   AF-R7V4I2-F1
#
_cell.length_a   1.000
_cell.length_b   1.000
_cell.length_c   1.000
_cell.angle_alpha   90.00
_cell.angle_beta   90.00
_cell.angle_gamma   90.00
#
_symmetry.space_group_name_H-M   'P 1'
#
loop_
_entity.id
_entity.type
_entity.pdbx_description
1 polymer ?
#
loop_
_entity_poly.entity_id
_entity_poly.type
_entity_poly.pdbx_seq_one_letter_code
_entity_poly.pdbx_strand_id
1 'polypeptide(L)'
;IIALRAELKRKDATIDDLRRRIVTLETSNDSLEQYQRRNSLRIAGFPEDENEDILTRTLELMNTTMSVEPAITAHDVDRIHRVGKKDGGKPRSVIIKFATYRARHRVMQHRRNLRNTTHFINEDLTRARSTLLYKSRLMKRQGHFKDCWTHDGSIVYKDNA
;
A
#
# COMPACT_ATOMS: atom_id res chain seq x y z
N ILE A 1 13.30 -44.03 -27.79
CA ILE A 1 14.03 -43.34 -26.69
C ILE A 1 14.57 -41.97 -27.11
N ILE A 2 15.30 -41.84 -28.23
CA ILE A 2 15.88 -40.55 -28.67
C ILE A 2 14.80 -39.48 -28.95
N ALA A 3 13.74 -39.83 -29.69
CA ALA A 3 12.65 -38.91 -29.99
C ALA A 3 11.93 -38.40 -28.72
N LEU A 4 11.64 -39.30 -27.78
CA LEU A 4 11.03 -38.95 -26.49
C LEU A 4 11.92 -38.01 -25.66
N ARG A 5 13.24 -38.23 -25.63
CA ARG A 5 14.19 -37.32 -24.95
C ARG A 5 14.24 -35.94 -25.61
N ALA A 6 14.18 -35.89 -26.94
CA ALA A 6 14.13 -34.62 -27.68
C ALA A 6 12.83 -33.86 -27.42
N GLU A 7 11.69 -34.56 -27.35
CA GLU A 7 10.40 -33.97 -27.00
C GLU A 7 10.39 -33.45 -25.56
N LEU A 8 10.91 -34.22 -24.61
CA LEU A 8 11.05 -33.81 -23.21
C LEU A 8 11.84 -32.50 -23.10
N LYS A 9 13.00 -32.42 -23.76
CA LYS A 9 13.85 -31.22 -23.78
C LYS A 9 13.12 -30.00 -24.36
N ARG A 10 12.30 -30.17 -25.41
CA ARG A 10 11.49 -29.08 -25.97
C ARG A 10 10.40 -28.63 -25.00
N LYS A 11 9.76 -29.56 -24.31
CA LYS A 11 8.75 -29.24 -23.29
C LYS A 11 9.37 -28.52 -22.11
N ASP A 12 10.54 -28.94 -21.63
CA ASP A 12 11.27 -28.26 -20.55
C ASP A 12 11.65 -26.82 -20.93
N ALA A 13 12.20 -26.63 -22.13
CA ALA A 13 12.50 -25.28 -22.64
C ALA A 13 11.24 -24.40 -22.74
N THR A 14 10.11 -24.98 -23.13
CA THR A 14 8.82 -24.28 -23.19
C THR A 14 8.32 -23.92 -21.80
N ILE A 15 8.43 -24.85 -20.83
CA ILE A 15 8.05 -24.63 -19.43
C ILE A 15 8.87 -23.48 -18.84
N ASP A 16 10.18 -23.44 -19.11
CA ASP A 16 11.05 -22.38 -18.61
C ASP A 16 10.76 -21.02 -19.27
N ASP A 17 10.39 -21.00 -20.56
CA ASP A 17 9.90 -19.79 -21.22
C ASP A 17 8.58 -19.29 -20.62
N LEU A 18 7.61 -20.18 -20.44
CA LEU A 18 6.32 -19.83 -19.86
C LEU A 18 6.46 -19.33 -18.41
N ARG A 19 7.31 -19.96 -17.60
CA ARG A 19 7.63 -19.51 -16.24
C ARG A 19 8.22 -18.10 -16.24
N ARG A 20 9.18 -17.82 -17.13
CA ARG A 20 9.75 -16.47 -17.29
C ARG A 20 8.67 -15.46 -17.66
N ARG A 21 7.80 -15.78 -18.61
CA ARG A 21 6.69 -14.91 -19.03
C ARG A 21 5.69 -14.64 -17.91
N ILE A 22 5.36 -15.65 -17.10
CA ILE A 22 4.49 -15.49 -15.93
C ILE A 22 5.12 -14.48 -14.96
N VAL A 23 6.40 -14.65 -14.60
CA VAL A 23 7.09 -13.72 -13.70
C VAL A 23 7.11 -12.29 -14.26
N THR A 24 7.36 -12.13 -15.56
CA THR A 24 7.32 -10.81 -16.21
C THR A 24 5.93 -10.19 -16.12
N LEU A 25 4.88 -10.95 -16.46
CA LEU A 25 3.50 -10.47 -16.43
C LEU A 25 3.04 -10.11 -15.01
N GLU A 26 3.36 -10.95 -14.02
CA GLU A 26 3.05 -10.68 -12.62
C GLU A 26 3.74 -9.40 -12.12
N THR A 27 5.01 -9.21 -12.48
CA THR A 27 5.79 -8.00 -12.12
C THR A 27 5.22 -6.75 -12.78
N SER A 28 4.86 -6.83 -14.06
CA SER A 28 4.23 -5.72 -14.78
C SER A 28 2.84 -5.40 -14.22
N ASN A 29 2.04 -6.42 -13.90
CA ASN A 29 0.72 -6.24 -13.31
C ASN A 29 0.81 -5.57 -11.92
N ASP A 30 1.71 -6.04 -11.06
CA ASP A 30 1.97 -5.41 -9.75
C ASP A 30 2.40 -3.94 -9.90
N SER A 31 3.23 -3.63 -10.89
CA SER A 31 3.67 -2.26 -11.17
C SER A 31 2.52 -1.35 -11.63
N LEU A 32 1.66 -1.84 -12.52
CA LEU A 32 0.47 -1.11 -12.98
C LEU A 32 -0.54 -0.91 -11.84
N GLU A 33 -0.81 -1.94 -11.05
CA GLU A 33 -1.72 -1.87 -9.90
C GLU A 33 -1.23 -0.85 -8.87
N GLN A 34 0.07 -0.84 -8.56
CA GLN A 34 0.62 0.14 -7.61
C GLN A 34 0.62 1.56 -8.17
N TYR A 35 0.84 1.72 -9.47
CA TYR A 35 0.72 3.02 -10.12
C TYR A 35 -0.71 3.58 -10.00
N GLN A 36 -1.73 2.74 -10.19
CA GLN A 36 -3.13 3.12 -9.98
C GLN A 36 -3.43 3.47 -8.51
N ARG A 37 -2.76 2.80 -7.56
CA ARG A 37 -2.86 3.09 -6.12
C ARG A 37 -2.00 4.27 -5.66
N ARG A 38 -1.20 4.90 -6.53
CA ARG A 38 -0.30 5.99 -6.15
C ARG A 38 -1.00 7.19 -5.53
N ASN A 39 -2.27 7.44 -5.85
CA ASN A 39 -3.04 8.50 -5.19
C ASN A 39 -3.89 7.99 -4.01
N SER A 40 -3.69 6.75 -3.57
CA SER A 40 -4.48 6.13 -2.50
C SER A 40 -3.68 5.98 -1.22
N LEU A 41 -4.32 6.29 -0.09
CA LEU A 41 -3.82 6.04 1.25
C LEU A 41 -4.77 5.12 1.99
N ARG A 42 -4.21 4.33 2.91
CA ARG A 42 -4.93 3.46 3.81
C ARG A 42 -4.86 4.02 5.22
N ILE A 43 -6.04 4.21 5.81
CA ILE A 43 -6.21 4.77 7.15
C ILE A 43 -6.79 3.70 8.07
N ALA A 44 -6.20 3.52 9.24
CA ALA A 44 -6.70 2.65 10.30
C ALA A 44 -6.93 3.47 11.57
N GLY A 45 -7.78 2.96 12.47
CA GLY A 45 -8.03 3.56 13.78
C GLY A 45 -9.40 4.20 13.95
N PHE A 46 -10.19 4.35 12.88
CA PHE A 46 -11.56 4.83 12.98
C PHE A 46 -12.50 3.75 13.57
N PRO A 47 -13.19 4.02 14.68
CA PRO A 47 -14.35 3.22 15.12
C PRO A 47 -15.39 3.09 14.00
N GLU A 48 -16.09 1.96 13.91
CA GLU A 48 -17.16 1.75 12.93
C GLU A 48 -18.54 1.98 13.54
N ASP A 49 -19.33 2.84 12.89
CA ASP A 49 -20.71 3.13 13.25
C ASP A 49 -21.60 2.86 12.02
N GLU A 50 -22.86 2.45 12.22
CA GLU A 50 -23.75 2.04 11.11
C GLU A 50 -24.06 3.18 10.13
N ASN A 51 -24.13 4.42 10.64
CA ASN A 51 -24.43 5.62 9.87
C ASN A 51 -23.23 6.58 9.82
N GLU A 52 -22.02 6.04 9.71
CA GLU A 52 -20.82 6.87 9.70
C GLU A 52 -20.68 7.73 8.44
N ASP A 53 -20.34 9.00 8.61
CA ASP A 53 -19.78 9.83 7.53
C ASP A 53 -18.26 9.73 7.54
N ILE A 54 -17.75 8.72 6.82
CA ILE A 54 -16.31 8.47 6.79
C ILE A 54 -15.52 9.57 6.07
N LEU A 55 -16.16 10.32 5.16
CA LEU A 55 -15.53 11.44 4.48
C LEU A 55 -15.26 12.56 5.48
N THR A 56 -16.30 13.03 6.15
CA THR A 56 -16.19 14.14 7.12
C THR A 56 -15.19 13.80 8.23
N ARG A 57 -15.27 12.60 8.82
CA ARG A 57 -14.32 12.15 9.86
C ARG A 57 -12.87 12.10 9.35
N THR A 58 -12.67 11.71 8.09
CA THR A 58 -11.34 11.68 7.48
C THR A 58 -10.80 13.08 7.21
N LEU A 59 -11.65 14.01 6.78
CA LEU A 59 -11.28 15.42 6.60
C LEU A 59 -10.96 16.09 7.95
N GLU A 60 -11.73 15.83 9.00
CA GLU A 60 -11.46 16.30 10.37
C GLU A 60 -10.11 15.77 10.88
N LEU A 61 -9.83 14.48 10.69
CA LEU A 61 -8.52 13.90 11.05
C LEU A 61 -7.38 14.64 10.34
N MET A 62 -7.53 14.93 9.04
CA MET A 62 -6.48 15.58 8.25
C MET A 62 -6.32 17.07 8.58
N ASN A 63 -7.42 17.80 8.69
CA ASN A 63 -7.38 19.26 8.82
C ASN A 63 -7.22 19.69 10.28
N THR A 64 -7.85 19.00 11.21
CA THR A 64 -7.80 19.35 12.64
C THR A 64 -6.67 18.63 13.35
N THR A 65 -6.64 17.29 13.30
CA THR A 65 -5.63 16.52 14.06
C THR A 65 -4.24 16.58 13.43
N MET A 66 -4.16 16.52 12.10
CA MET A 66 -2.87 16.59 11.40
C MET A 66 -2.47 18.01 10.99
N SER A 67 -3.39 18.98 11.05
CA SER A 67 -3.16 20.37 10.62
C SER A 67 -2.55 20.46 9.22
N VAL A 68 -3.13 19.72 8.26
CA VAL A 68 -2.67 19.74 6.86
C VAL A 68 -3.00 21.09 6.23
N GLU A 69 -1.96 21.77 5.72
CA GLU A 69 -2.10 23.05 5.02
C GLU A 69 -1.59 22.99 3.57
N PRO A 70 -2.36 23.49 2.58
CA PRO A 70 -3.76 23.91 2.68
C PRO A 70 -4.69 22.75 3.04
N ALA A 71 -5.79 23.09 3.73
CA ALA A 71 -6.82 22.14 4.13
C ALA A 71 -7.28 21.24 2.98
N ILE A 72 -7.47 19.95 3.27
CA ILE A 72 -8.05 18.98 2.34
C ILE A 72 -9.55 19.19 2.30
N THR A 73 -10.11 19.29 1.10
CA THR A 73 -11.55 19.44 0.88
C THR A 73 -12.14 18.18 0.24
N ALA A 74 -13.47 18.11 0.15
CA ALA A 74 -14.13 17.04 -0.59
C ALA A 74 -13.70 16.99 -2.07
N HIS A 75 -13.33 18.13 -2.67
CA HIS A 75 -12.85 18.20 -4.06
C HIS A 75 -11.47 17.57 -4.26
N ASP A 76 -10.67 17.43 -3.19
CA ASP A 76 -9.40 16.72 -3.24
C ASP A 76 -9.58 15.18 -3.21
N VAL A 77 -10.80 14.68 -2.97
CA VAL A 77 -11.11 13.26 -2.80
C VAL A 77 -11.86 12.72 -4.02
N ASP A 78 -11.27 11.71 -4.67
CA ASP A 78 -11.88 10.98 -5.77
C ASP A 78 -12.83 9.89 -5.24
N ARG A 79 -12.39 9.12 -4.23
CA ARG A 79 -13.20 8.06 -3.62
C ARG A 79 -12.75 7.77 -2.20
N ILE A 80 -13.70 7.46 -1.31
CA ILE A 80 -13.42 6.99 0.04
C ILE A 80 -14.37 5.87 0.44
N HIS A 81 -13.86 4.82 1.10
CA HIS A 81 -14.67 3.71 1.59
C HIS A 81 -13.91 2.82 2.59
N ARG A 82 -14.65 2.09 3.43
CA ARG A 82 -14.11 1.00 4.26
C ARG A 82 -13.72 -0.20 3.38
N VAL A 83 -12.69 -0.93 3.78
CA VAL A 83 -12.22 -2.13 3.07
C VAL A 83 -11.98 -3.31 4.00
N GLY A 84 -12.30 -4.50 3.51
CA GLY A 84 -12.25 -5.75 4.28
C GLY A 84 -13.62 -6.20 4.77
N LYS A 85 -13.65 -7.39 5.37
CA LYS A 85 -14.87 -7.98 5.95
C LYS A 85 -15.07 -7.46 7.38
N LYS A 86 -16.32 -7.28 7.78
CA LYS A 86 -16.69 -7.01 9.17
C LYS A 86 -16.66 -8.35 9.90
N ASP A 87 -15.72 -8.54 10.81
CA ASP A 87 -15.48 -9.82 11.50
C ASP A 87 -15.66 -9.74 13.02
N GLY A 88 -16.21 -8.63 13.53
CA GLY A 88 -16.39 -8.38 14.97
C GLY A 88 -15.08 -8.09 15.71
N GLY A 89 -13.94 -8.08 15.01
CA GLY A 89 -12.64 -7.77 15.57
C GLY A 89 -12.29 -6.29 15.45
N LYS A 90 -11.15 -6.01 14.80
CA LYS A 90 -10.64 -4.65 14.65
C LYS A 90 -11.47 -3.89 13.61
N PRO A 91 -11.72 -2.58 13.81
CA PRO A 91 -12.36 -1.75 12.80
C PRO A 91 -11.63 -1.84 11.45
N ARG A 92 -12.38 -1.98 10.37
CA ARG A 92 -11.88 -2.04 9.00
C ARG A 92 -11.11 -0.78 8.67
N SER A 93 -10.05 -0.93 7.87
CA SER A 93 -9.36 0.25 7.35
C SER A 93 -10.23 1.00 6.35
N VAL A 94 -9.93 2.28 6.17
CA VAL A 94 -10.49 3.14 5.12
C VAL A 94 -9.45 3.27 4.02
N ILE A 95 -9.87 3.15 2.76
CA ILE A 95 -9.08 3.64 1.62
C ILE A 95 -9.66 4.98 1.20
N ILE A 96 -8.77 5.97 1.09
CA ILE A 96 -9.05 7.25 0.46
C ILE A 96 -8.18 7.38 -0.78
N LYS A 97 -8.81 7.65 -1.92
CA LYS A 97 -8.15 8.00 -3.17
C LYS A 97 -8.32 9.49 -3.41
N PHE A 98 -7.20 10.17 -3.58
CA PHE A 98 -7.16 11.60 -3.84
C PHE A 98 -7.27 11.88 -5.34
N ALA A 99 -7.89 13.00 -5.69
CA ALA A 99 -7.98 13.49 -7.06
C ALA A 99 -6.59 13.81 -7.65
N THR A 100 -5.65 14.25 -6.80
CA THR A 100 -4.28 14.58 -7.24
C THR A 100 -3.22 13.97 -6.35
N TYR A 101 -2.07 13.66 -6.96
CA TYR A 101 -0.87 13.25 -6.23
C TYR A 101 -0.43 14.33 -5.22
N ARG A 102 -0.59 15.62 -5.56
CA ARG A 102 -0.24 16.75 -4.70
C ARG A 102 -1.03 16.73 -3.39
N ALA A 103 -2.34 16.48 -3.45
CA ALA A 103 -3.18 16.38 -2.25
C ALA A 103 -2.76 15.22 -1.35
N ARG A 104 -2.61 14.02 -1.92
CA ARG A 104 -2.08 12.84 -1.21
C ARG A 104 -0.71 13.12 -0.57
N HIS A 105 0.19 13.76 -1.30
CA HIS A 105 1.53 14.08 -0.82
C HIS A 105 1.49 15.04 0.39
N ARG A 106 0.66 16.10 0.35
CA ARG A 106 0.49 17.02 1.50
C ARG A 106 0.09 16.28 2.76
N VAL A 107 -0.88 15.36 2.66
CA VAL A 107 -1.31 14.52 3.79
C VAL A 107 -0.15 13.69 4.33
N MET A 108 0.61 13.03 3.44
CA MET A 108 1.75 12.20 3.86
C MET A 108 2.87 12.99 4.53
N GLN A 109 3.09 14.26 4.15
CA GLN A 109 4.08 15.13 4.81
C GLN A 109 3.70 15.46 6.27
N HIS A 110 2.41 15.57 6.57
CA HIS A 110 1.90 15.89 7.91
C HIS A 110 1.64 14.64 8.76
N ARG A 111 1.81 13.44 8.21
CA ARG A 111 1.57 12.15 8.88
C ARG A 111 2.23 12.02 10.25
N ARG A 112 3.39 12.65 10.45
CA ARG A 112 4.11 12.63 11.75
C ARG A 112 3.28 13.19 12.91
N ASN A 113 2.30 14.04 12.63
CA ASN A 113 1.42 14.64 13.63
C ASN A 113 0.44 13.63 14.24
N LEU A 114 0.32 12.42 13.66
CA LEU A 114 -0.49 11.32 14.20
C LEU A 114 0.18 10.50 15.30
N ARG A 115 1.46 10.76 15.65
CA ARG A 115 2.26 9.92 16.57
C ARG A 115 1.59 9.62 17.92
N ASN A 116 0.79 10.55 18.43
CA ASN A 116 0.12 10.44 19.73
C ASN A 116 -1.38 10.10 19.61
N THR A 117 -1.80 9.62 18.46
CA THR A 117 -3.19 9.25 18.18
C THR A 117 -3.31 7.74 17.96
N THR A 118 -4.54 7.23 17.94
CA THR A 118 -4.83 5.84 17.57
C THR A 118 -4.92 5.65 16.05
N HIS A 119 -4.75 6.72 15.26
CA HIS A 119 -4.91 6.69 13.82
C HIS A 119 -3.57 6.43 13.11
N PHE A 120 -3.62 5.60 12.08
CA PHE A 120 -2.45 5.28 11.26
C PHE A 120 -2.77 5.53 9.79
N ILE A 121 -1.98 6.36 9.13
CA ILE A 121 -2.03 6.56 7.68
C ILE A 121 -0.81 5.90 7.05
N ASN A 122 -1.02 5.11 6.00
CA ASN A 122 0.04 4.49 5.21
C ASN A 122 -0.32 4.55 3.72
N GLU A 123 0.67 4.33 2.87
CA GLU A 123 0.43 4.14 1.44
C GLU A 123 -0.42 2.88 1.21
N ASP A 124 -1.34 2.94 0.24
CA ASP A 124 -2.05 1.74 -0.18
C ASP A 124 -1.16 0.91 -1.12
N LEU A 125 -0.53 -0.11 -0.56
CA LEU A 125 0.35 -1.00 -1.30
C LEU A 125 -0.40 -2.19 -1.90
N THR A 126 0.13 -2.74 -2.99
CA THR A 126 -0.26 -4.08 -3.46
C THR A 126 0.06 -5.13 -2.39
N ARG A 127 -0.58 -6.30 -2.49
CA ARG A 127 -0.36 -7.39 -1.52
C ARG A 127 1.10 -7.84 -1.50
N ALA A 128 1.74 -7.94 -2.67
CA ALA A 128 3.14 -8.32 -2.78
C ALA A 128 4.05 -7.32 -2.06
N ARG A 129 3.88 -6.02 -2.31
CA ARG A 129 4.67 -4.96 -1.68
C ARG A 129 4.38 -4.83 -0.18
N SER A 130 3.12 -4.93 0.24
CA SER A 130 2.79 -4.94 1.68
C SER A 130 3.46 -6.11 2.41
N THR A 131 3.47 -7.28 1.80
CA THR A 131 4.17 -8.47 2.33
C THR A 131 5.68 -8.24 2.39
N LEU A 132 6.26 -7.65 1.35
CA LEU A 132 7.68 -7.33 1.32
C LEU A 132 8.04 -6.32 2.42
N LEU A 133 7.26 -5.25 2.61
CA LEU A 133 7.47 -4.27 3.67
C LEU A 133 7.40 -4.91 5.06
N TYR A 134 6.46 -5.84 5.27
CA TYR A 134 6.37 -6.59 6.53
C TYR A 134 7.65 -7.40 6.78
N LYS A 135 8.15 -8.12 5.77
CA LYS A 135 9.41 -8.86 5.85
C LYS A 135 10.61 -7.92 6.10
N SER A 136 10.66 -6.78 5.41
CA SER A 136 11.71 -5.77 5.65
C SER A 136 11.68 -5.26 7.10
N ARG A 137 10.49 -5.00 7.66
CA ARG A 137 10.37 -4.60 9.07
C ARG A 137 10.81 -5.69 10.06
N LEU A 138 10.64 -6.97 9.71
CA LEU A 138 11.21 -8.08 10.49
C LEU A 138 12.73 -8.06 10.45
N MET A 139 13.32 -7.91 9.26
CA MET A 139 14.77 -7.85 9.07
C MET A 139 15.41 -6.65 9.78
N LYS A 140 14.74 -5.48 9.77
CA LYS A 140 15.13 -4.32 10.57
C LYS A 140 15.25 -4.67 12.06
N ARG A 141 14.24 -5.36 12.61
CA ARG A 141 14.25 -5.76 14.03
C ARG A 141 15.36 -6.75 14.38
N GLN A 142 15.83 -7.50 13.39
CA GLN A 142 16.97 -8.41 13.50
C GLN A 142 18.32 -7.70 13.32
N GLY A 143 18.33 -6.38 13.07
CA GLY A 143 19.56 -5.60 12.94
C GLY A 143 20.19 -5.65 11.54
N HIS A 144 19.53 -6.22 10.53
CA HIS A 144 20.10 -6.31 9.17
C HIS A 144 20.29 -4.94 8.50
N PHE A 145 19.52 -3.93 8.88
CA PHE A 145 19.65 -2.56 8.42
C PHE A 145 18.98 -1.59 9.40
N LYS A 146 19.36 -0.31 9.34
CA LYS A 146 18.99 0.72 10.32
C LYS A 146 17.51 1.09 10.26
N ASP A 147 16.94 1.20 9.06
CA ASP A 147 15.52 1.54 8.91
C ASP A 147 14.92 1.03 7.59
N CYS A 148 13.60 0.97 7.51
CA CYS A 148 12.86 0.76 6.26
C CYS A 148 11.50 1.45 6.27
N TRP A 149 11.12 2.04 5.13
CA TRP A 149 9.87 2.75 4.94
C TRP A 149 9.40 2.61 3.49
N THR A 150 8.26 3.22 3.18
CA THR A 150 7.71 3.27 1.82
C THR A 150 7.87 4.68 1.26
N HIS A 151 8.12 4.76 -0.03
CA HIS A 151 8.07 6.00 -0.78
C HIS A 151 7.47 5.73 -2.16
N ASP A 152 6.28 6.25 -2.41
CA ASP A 152 5.56 6.13 -3.68
C ASP A 152 5.43 4.69 -4.18
N GLY A 153 5.00 3.79 -3.29
CA GLY A 153 4.84 2.37 -3.58
C GLY A 153 6.16 1.58 -3.60
N SER A 154 7.31 2.24 -3.48
CA SER A 154 8.61 1.56 -3.38
C SER A 154 8.99 1.34 -1.92
N ILE A 155 9.68 0.24 -1.63
CA ILE A 155 10.18 -0.05 -0.29
C ILE A 155 11.65 0.36 -0.26
N VAL A 156 11.96 1.28 0.64
CA VAL A 156 13.29 1.86 0.81
C VAL A 156 13.82 1.43 2.15
N TYR A 157 15.13 1.19 2.23
CA TYR A 157 15.81 0.90 3.48
C TYR A 157 17.05 1.79 3.63
N LYS A 158 17.46 1.98 4.87
CA LYS A 158 18.70 2.65 5.25
C LYS A 158 19.64 1.62 5.84
N ASP A 159 20.81 1.47 5.24
CA ASP A 159 21.86 0.57 5.71
C ASP A 159 22.41 0.99 7.09
N ASN A 160 23.17 0.10 7.73
CA ASN A 160 23.84 0.31 9.01
C ASN A 160 25.13 1.15 8.92
N ALA A 161 25.59 1.45 7.70
CA ALA A 161 26.77 2.27 7.44
C ALA A 161 26.71 3.66 8.11
#